data_AF-A0A174TPB0-F1
#
_entry.id   AF-A0A174TPB0-F1
#
_cell.length_a   1.000
_cell.length_b   1.000
_cell.length_c   1.000
_cell.angle_alpha   90.00
_cell.angle_beta   90.00
_cell.angle_gamma   90.00
#
_symmetry.space_group_name_H-M   'P 1'
#
loop_
_entity.id
_entity.type
_entity.pdbx_description
1 polymer ?
#
loop_
_entity_poly.entity_id
_entity_poly.type
_entity_poly.pdbx_seq_one_letter_code
_entity_poly.pdbx_strand_id
1 'polypeptide(L)'
;MTAKIKFKCTSCHHVFTHDAYQKECFCPKCGNISERCPEEEQTALCSECGTEIPAGATSCPTCGCPISATKNRHCHECGAELADSVHVCPQCGCPVVPAAPIAVSPIPPVSITQTTSPIEVEEQELSLPPRSRALYWFIGGIVLVLLVSFGIFYYTTDYFKDKNTTLESVVGTSQQVVIDGVNLRLRYAPSPDAETYKWADGTNRHPEKGERFPYLGEVGGFYKIDYKGLVLYVSKQHTHLE
;
A
#
# COMPACT_ATOMS: atom_id res chain seq x y z
N MET A 1 2.36 -22.37 5.14
CA MET A 1 1.41 -21.50 4.42
C MET A 1 1.04 -20.38 5.37
N THR A 2 1.63 -19.20 5.20
CA THR A 2 1.41 -18.07 6.12
C THR A 2 0.04 -17.45 5.82
N ALA A 3 -0.84 -17.40 6.81
CA ALA A 3 -2.15 -16.79 6.65
C ALA A 3 -1.98 -15.27 6.47
N LYS A 4 -2.39 -14.75 5.31
CA LYS A 4 -2.36 -13.32 5.00
C LYS A 4 -3.65 -12.67 5.47
N ILE A 5 -3.56 -11.67 6.33
CA ILE A 5 -4.72 -10.98 6.90
C ILE A 5 -4.77 -9.56 6.35
N LYS A 6 -5.99 -9.05 6.12
CA LYS A 6 -6.24 -7.69 5.64
C LYS A 6 -6.27 -6.70 6.80
N PHE A 7 -5.60 -5.56 6.61
CA PHE A 7 -5.56 -4.43 7.53
C PHE A 7 -6.05 -3.17 6.80
N LYS A 8 -6.72 -2.28 7.54
CA LYS A 8 -7.14 -0.96 7.06
C LYS A 8 -6.56 0.11 7.97
N CYS A 9 -5.76 1.00 7.41
CA CYS A 9 -5.19 2.12 8.18
C CYS A 9 -6.27 3.13 8.56
N THR A 10 -6.40 3.46 9.83
CA THR A 10 -7.34 4.47 10.36
C THR A 10 -7.00 5.90 9.90
N SER A 11 -5.72 6.16 9.62
CA SER A 11 -5.25 7.50 9.22
C SER A 11 -5.41 7.76 7.72
N CYS A 12 -4.97 6.84 6.84
CA CYS A 12 -4.96 7.06 5.40
C CYS A 12 -5.94 6.17 4.60
N HIS A 13 -6.72 5.33 5.29
CA HIS A 13 -7.70 4.40 4.71
C HIS A 13 -7.12 3.38 3.72
N HIS A 14 -5.79 3.29 3.62
CA HIS A 14 -5.11 2.33 2.77
C HIS A 14 -5.32 0.90 3.29
N VAL A 15 -5.75 0.01 2.39
CA VAL A 15 -6.00 -1.41 2.69
C VAL A 15 -4.81 -2.23 2.18
N PHE A 16 -4.26 -3.10 3.03
CA PHE A 16 -3.11 -3.94 2.68
C PHE A 16 -3.17 -5.30 3.39
N THR A 17 -2.38 -6.26 2.89
CA THR A 17 -2.27 -7.60 3.48
C THR A 17 -0.92 -7.80 4.13
N HIS A 18 -0.89 -8.35 5.35
CA HIS A 18 0.36 -8.66 6.05
C HIS A 18 0.31 -10.07 6.65
N ASP A 19 1.50 -10.63 6.88
CA ASP A 19 1.66 -11.92 7.53
C ASP A 19 1.33 -11.81 9.04
N ALA A 20 0.52 -12.75 9.52
CA ALA A 20 -0.25 -12.70 10.75
C ALA A 20 0.53 -12.95 12.06
N TYR A 21 1.73 -12.39 12.24
CA TYR A 21 2.52 -12.61 13.47
C TYR A 21 2.49 -11.47 14.49
N GLN A 22 1.97 -10.30 14.15
CA GLN A 22 1.92 -9.16 15.07
C GLN A 22 0.50 -8.57 15.15
N LYS A 23 0.09 -8.24 16.38
CA LYS A 23 -1.23 -7.64 16.70
C LYS A 23 -1.39 -6.23 16.14
N GLU A 24 -0.28 -5.58 15.81
CA GLU A 24 -0.19 -4.21 15.29
C GLU A 24 0.73 -4.23 14.06
N CYS A 25 0.37 -3.47 13.02
CA CYS A 25 1.16 -3.35 11.80
C CYS A 25 1.33 -1.86 11.43
N PHE A 26 2.47 -1.52 10.84
CA PHE A 26 2.71 -0.17 10.31
C PHE A 26 2.16 -0.06 8.88
N CYS A 27 1.41 1.00 8.60
CA CYS A 27 0.92 1.25 7.25
C CYS A 27 2.08 1.64 6.33
N PRO A 28 2.30 0.92 5.19
CA PRO A 28 3.40 1.23 4.27
C PRO A 28 3.24 2.58 3.55
N LYS A 29 2.05 3.17 3.58
CA LYS A 29 1.74 4.43 2.89
C LYS A 29 1.94 5.67 3.76
N CYS A 30 1.61 5.59 5.05
CA CYS A 30 1.62 6.76 5.94
C CYS A 30 2.42 6.57 7.24
N GLY A 31 2.96 5.37 7.51
CA GLY A 31 3.76 5.09 8.70
C GLY A 31 2.97 5.01 10.02
N ASN A 32 1.67 5.32 10.02
CA ASN A 32 0.83 5.20 11.21
C ASN A 32 0.48 3.74 11.50
N ILE A 33 0.30 3.43 12.78
CA ILE A 33 -0.15 2.12 13.26
C ILE A 33 -1.57 1.87 12.74
N SER A 34 -1.77 0.70 12.14
CA SER A 34 -3.08 0.21 11.72
C SER A 34 -3.51 -0.93 12.63
N GLU A 35 -4.75 -0.85 13.10
CA GLU A 35 -5.38 -1.94 13.84
C GLU A 35 -5.88 -3.03 12.89
N ARG A 36 -5.95 -4.27 13.40
CA ARG A 36 -6.55 -5.38 12.67
C ARG A 36 -7.99 -5.02 12.34
N CYS A 37 -8.42 -5.22 11.11
CA CYS A 37 -9.85 -5.24 10.84
C CYS A 37 -10.44 -6.36 11.73
N PRO A 38 -11.45 -6.08 12.57
CA PRO A 38 -12.19 -7.18 13.17
C PRO A 38 -12.60 -8.09 12.02
N GLU A 39 -12.26 -9.36 12.16
CA GLU A 39 -12.77 -10.39 11.28
C GLU A 39 -14.28 -10.29 11.48
N GLU A 40 -14.97 -9.60 10.57
CA GLU A 40 -16.41 -9.70 10.50
C GLU A 40 -16.62 -11.19 10.24
N GLU A 41 -16.99 -11.91 11.30
CA GLU A 41 -17.66 -13.19 11.19
C GLU A 41 -18.90 -12.91 10.35
N GLN A 42 -18.74 -12.99 9.03
CA GLN A 42 -19.82 -12.92 8.07
C GLN A 42 -20.61 -14.21 8.27
N THR A 43 -21.51 -14.16 9.23
CA THR A 43 -22.54 -15.16 9.45
C THR A 43 -23.58 -14.99 8.35
N ALA A 44 -23.70 -16.00 7.50
CA ALA A 44 -24.72 -16.03 6.46
C ALA A 44 -25.96 -16.73 7.02
N LEU A 45 -27.16 -16.19 6.78
CA LEU A 45 -28.40 -16.88 7.14
C LEU A 45 -28.76 -17.89 6.06
N CYS A 46 -29.09 -19.12 6.46
CA CYS A 46 -29.57 -20.13 5.53
C CYS A 46 -30.89 -19.68 4.88
N SER A 47 -30.97 -19.71 3.55
CA SER A 47 -32.19 -19.33 2.81
C SER A 47 -33.37 -20.26 3.08
N GLU A 48 -33.11 -21.51 3.47
CA GLU A 48 -34.14 -22.54 3.63
C GLU A 48 -34.62 -22.69 5.09
N CYS A 49 -33.73 -22.58 6.07
CA CYS A 49 -34.08 -22.79 7.48
C CYS A 49 -33.83 -21.59 8.39
N GLY A 50 -33.23 -20.51 7.86
CA GLY A 50 -32.94 -19.29 8.62
C GLY A 50 -31.87 -19.44 9.70
N THR A 51 -31.17 -20.58 9.76
CA THR A 51 -30.08 -20.78 10.73
C THR A 51 -28.83 -20.01 10.31
N GLU A 52 -28.14 -19.42 11.28
CA GLU A 52 -26.84 -18.78 11.08
C GLU A 52 -25.78 -19.82 10.69
N ILE A 53 -25.09 -19.56 9.60
CA ILE A 53 -24.05 -20.40 9.03
C ILE A 53 -22.69 -19.72 9.25
N PRO A 54 -21.72 -20.41 9.89
CA PRO A 54 -20.38 -19.86 10.08
C PRO A 54 -19.63 -19.75 8.75
N ALA A 55 -18.79 -18.71 8.63
CA ALA A 55 -17.98 -18.47 7.45
C ALA A 55 -17.08 -19.69 7.12
N GLY A 56 -17.22 -20.23 5.91
CA GLY A 56 -16.43 -21.37 5.43
C GLY A 56 -17.16 -22.73 5.40
N ALA A 57 -18.42 -22.81 5.85
CA ALA A 57 -19.22 -24.01 5.65
C ALA A 57 -19.60 -24.20 4.16
N THR A 58 -19.61 -25.44 3.68
CA THR A 58 -20.05 -25.81 2.31
C THR A 58 -21.55 -26.14 2.23
N SER A 59 -22.14 -26.54 3.36
CA SER A 59 -23.57 -26.81 3.53
C SER A 59 -24.06 -26.33 4.89
N CYS A 60 -25.35 -25.98 4.99
CA CYS A 60 -25.96 -25.63 6.28
C CYS A 60 -25.90 -26.82 7.25
N PRO A 61 -25.45 -26.65 8.50
CA PRO A 61 -25.34 -27.74 9.48
C PRO A 61 -26.69 -28.26 9.97
N THR A 62 -27.76 -27.46 9.83
CA THR A 62 -29.10 -27.83 10.31
C THR A 62 -29.95 -28.49 9.22
N CYS A 63 -29.98 -27.94 8.01
CA CYS A 63 -30.84 -28.44 6.93
C CYS A 63 -30.08 -29.18 5.81
N GLY A 64 -28.74 -29.09 5.76
CA GLY A 64 -27.93 -29.77 4.76
C GLY A 64 -27.88 -29.10 3.37
N CYS A 65 -28.55 -27.96 3.15
CA CYS A 65 -28.56 -27.28 1.86
C CYS A 65 -27.19 -26.67 1.49
N PRO A 66 -26.75 -26.75 0.22
CA PRO A 66 -25.45 -26.24 -0.22
C PRO A 66 -25.42 -24.70 -0.26
N ILE A 67 -24.33 -24.09 0.22
CA ILE A 67 -24.19 -22.63 0.41
C ILE A 67 -23.85 -21.88 -0.89
N SER A 68 -23.82 -22.57 -2.04
CA SER A 68 -23.48 -21.98 -3.35
C SER A 68 -24.49 -20.94 -3.87
N ALA A 69 -25.53 -20.59 -3.10
CA ALA A 69 -26.56 -19.63 -3.48
C ALA A 69 -26.46 -18.24 -2.81
N THR A 70 -25.55 -18.05 -1.85
CA THR A 70 -25.55 -16.88 -0.93
C THR A 70 -24.35 -15.95 -1.15
N LYS A 71 -23.97 -15.70 -2.41
CA LYS A 71 -22.96 -14.69 -2.73
C LYS A 71 -23.53 -13.73 -3.77
N ASN A 72 -23.82 -12.51 -3.32
CA ASN A 72 -24.02 -11.27 -4.08
C ASN A 72 -24.52 -11.49 -5.52
N ARG A 73 -25.84 -11.61 -5.68
CA ARG A 73 -26.45 -11.64 -7.00
C ARG A 73 -26.43 -10.24 -7.60
N HIS A 74 -26.13 -10.14 -8.89
CA HIS A 74 -26.20 -8.88 -9.62
C HIS A 74 -27.42 -8.91 -10.53
N CYS A 75 -28.09 -7.77 -10.70
CA CYS A 75 -29.19 -7.67 -11.64
C CYS A 75 -28.66 -7.88 -13.07
N HIS A 76 -29.29 -8.77 -13.83
CA HIS A 76 -28.91 -9.03 -15.22
C HIS A 76 -29.21 -7.84 -16.16
N GLU A 77 -30.17 -6.99 -15.81
CA GLU A 77 -30.56 -5.83 -16.60
C GLU A 77 -29.75 -4.57 -16.26
N CYS A 78 -29.56 -4.27 -14.97
CA CYS A 78 -28.92 -3.01 -14.54
C CYS A 78 -27.56 -3.17 -13.85
N GLY A 79 -27.13 -4.39 -13.56
CA GLY A 79 -25.85 -4.67 -12.90
C GLY A 79 -25.81 -4.29 -11.40
N ALA A 80 -26.90 -3.80 -10.82
CA ALA A 80 -26.97 -3.46 -9.39
C ALA A 80 -26.74 -4.70 -8.52
N GLU A 81 -26.04 -4.53 -7.40
CA GLU A 81 -25.88 -5.56 -6.37
C GLU A 81 -27.21 -5.76 -5.64
N LEU A 82 -27.70 -7.00 -5.58
CA LEU A 82 -28.92 -7.38 -4.87
C LEU A 82 -28.58 -8.24 -3.66
N ALA A 83 -29.23 -7.91 -2.53
CA ALA A 83 -29.25 -8.76 -1.35
C ALA A 83 -30.07 -10.03 -1.61
N ASP A 84 -29.73 -11.10 -0.89
CA ASP A 84 -30.18 -12.48 -1.17
C ASP A 84 -31.70 -12.74 -1.02
N SER A 85 -32.48 -11.76 -0.57
CA SER A 85 -33.94 -11.84 -0.34
C SER A 85 -34.79 -11.00 -1.28
N VAL A 86 -34.21 -10.37 -2.30
CA VAL A 86 -34.91 -9.41 -3.16
C VAL A 86 -35.39 -10.08 -4.46
N HIS A 87 -36.72 -10.28 -4.57
CA HIS A 87 -37.35 -10.84 -5.77
C HIS A 87 -37.57 -9.82 -6.90
N VAL A 88 -37.44 -8.52 -6.62
CA VAL A 88 -37.61 -7.43 -7.59
C VAL A 88 -36.50 -6.42 -7.36
N CYS A 89 -35.68 -6.16 -8.38
CA CYS A 89 -34.57 -5.22 -8.26
C CYS A 89 -35.07 -3.82 -7.87
N PRO A 90 -34.55 -3.18 -6.81
CA PRO A 90 -35.02 -1.86 -6.37
C PRO A 90 -34.55 -0.73 -7.31
N GLN A 91 -33.57 -0.98 -8.17
CA GLN A 91 -33.04 0.01 -9.11
C GLN A 91 -33.81 0.04 -10.43
N CYS A 92 -34.18 -1.13 -10.99
CA CYS A 92 -34.84 -1.20 -12.30
C CYS A 92 -36.26 -1.79 -12.27
N GLY A 93 -36.71 -2.34 -11.14
CA GLY A 93 -38.03 -2.95 -11.01
C GLY A 93 -38.19 -4.30 -11.70
N CYS A 94 -37.12 -4.87 -12.27
CA CYS A 94 -37.17 -6.17 -12.94
C CYS A 94 -37.23 -7.33 -11.93
N PRO A 95 -38.05 -8.37 -12.18
CA PRO A 95 -38.12 -9.55 -11.32
C PRO A 95 -36.82 -10.35 -11.42
N VAL A 96 -36.23 -10.67 -10.27
CA VAL A 96 -35.02 -11.48 -10.17
C VAL A 96 -35.42 -12.89 -9.76
N VAL A 97 -35.65 -13.72 -10.78
CA VAL A 97 -36.04 -15.12 -10.58
C VAL A 97 -34.83 -15.91 -10.09
N PRO A 98 -34.90 -16.58 -8.92
CA PRO A 98 -33.81 -17.46 -8.51
C PRO A 98 -33.75 -18.64 -9.49
N ALA A 99 -32.59 -18.82 -10.12
CA ALA A 99 -32.34 -19.97 -10.98
C ALA A 99 -32.52 -21.26 -10.16
N ALA A 100 -33.65 -21.92 -10.34
CA ALA A 100 -33.90 -23.22 -9.76
C ALA A 100 -32.89 -24.23 -10.33
N PRO A 101 -32.26 -25.09 -9.52
CA PRO A 101 -31.46 -26.19 -10.03
C PRO A 101 -32.38 -27.18 -10.74
N ILE A 102 -32.20 -27.32 -12.05
CA ILE A 102 -32.88 -28.32 -12.87
C ILE A 102 -32.46 -29.69 -12.34
N ALA A 103 -33.42 -30.41 -11.77
CA ALA A 103 -33.25 -31.78 -11.32
C ALA A 103 -32.86 -32.69 -12.49
N VAL A 104 -31.76 -33.40 -12.32
CA VAL A 104 -31.29 -34.47 -13.19
C VAL A 104 -32.26 -35.66 -13.10
N SER A 105 -32.78 -36.13 -14.23
CA SER A 105 -33.39 -37.46 -14.34
C SER A 105 -33.15 -38.05 -15.74
N PRO A 106 -33.17 -39.40 -15.86
CA PRO A 106 -32.22 -40.11 -16.69
C PRO A 106 -32.64 -40.31 -18.15
N ILE A 107 -31.59 -40.55 -18.93
CA ILE A 107 -31.49 -40.91 -20.36
C ILE A 107 -32.49 -42.00 -20.78
N PRO A 108 -33.15 -41.84 -21.94
CA PRO A 108 -33.44 -42.96 -22.84
C PRO A 108 -32.60 -42.90 -24.14
N PRO A 109 -32.42 -44.04 -24.83
CA PRO A 109 -31.25 -44.30 -25.67
C PRO A 109 -31.26 -43.61 -27.04
N VAL A 110 -30.06 -43.13 -27.35
CA VAL A 110 -29.41 -42.95 -28.67
C VAL A 110 -30.16 -43.62 -29.83
N SER A 111 -30.63 -42.79 -30.78
CA SER A 111 -30.78 -43.18 -32.18
C SER A 111 -29.89 -42.29 -33.03
N ILE A 112 -28.89 -42.94 -33.62
CA ILE A 112 -27.96 -42.37 -34.58
C ILE A 112 -28.72 -42.25 -35.89
N THR A 113 -28.85 -41.04 -36.43
CA THR A 113 -29.12 -40.86 -37.85
C THR A 113 -28.10 -39.88 -38.39
N GLN A 114 -27.16 -40.44 -39.16
CA GLN A 114 -26.18 -39.70 -39.93
C GLN A 114 -26.90 -38.76 -40.89
N THR A 115 -26.64 -37.46 -40.79
CA THR A 115 -26.92 -36.51 -41.86
C THR A 115 -25.62 -35.79 -42.17
N THR A 116 -24.97 -36.30 -43.20
CA THR A 116 -23.92 -35.66 -43.98
C THR A 116 -24.42 -34.35 -44.55
N SER A 117 -23.82 -33.23 -44.17
CA SER A 117 -23.74 -32.02 -45.01
C SER A 117 -22.51 -31.20 -44.60
N PRO A 118 -21.91 -30.47 -45.54
CA PRO A 118 -20.47 -30.30 -45.61
C PRO A 118 -19.93 -29.23 -44.67
N ILE A 119 -18.69 -29.46 -44.27
CA ILE A 119 -17.81 -28.50 -43.61
C ILE A 119 -17.62 -27.32 -44.56
N GLU A 120 -18.23 -26.18 -44.22
CA GLU A 120 -17.88 -24.89 -44.81
C GLU A 120 -16.80 -24.28 -43.93
N VAL A 121 -15.56 -24.40 -44.41
CA VAL A 121 -14.37 -23.77 -43.82
C VAL A 121 -14.51 -22.28 -44.08
N GLU A 122 -15.02 -21.53 -43.10
CA GLU A 122 -14.97 -20.08 -43.12
C GLU A 122 -13.57 -19.65 -42.64
N GLU A 123 -12.72 -19.29 -43.61
CA GLU A 123 -11.47 -18.56 -43.37
C GLU A 123 -11.81 -17.22 -42.70
N GLN A 124 -11.77 -17.20 -41.38
CA GLN A 124 -11.90 -15.96 -40.63
C GLN A 124 -10.59 -15.18 -40.72
N GLU A 125 -10.50 -14.33 -41.75
CA GLU A 125 -9.43 -13.36 -41.89
C GLU A 125 -9.31 -12.51 -40.62
N LEU A 126 -8.08 -12.40 -40.11
CA LEU A 126 -7.71 -11.63 -38.93
C LEU A 126 -7.90 -10.13 -39.21
N SER A 127 -9.13 -9.63 -39.04
CA SER A 127 -9.43 -8.21 -39.21
C SER A 127 -8.79 -7.40 -38.08
N LEU A 128 -7.67 -6.73 -38.38
CA LEU A 128 -7.08 -5.71 -37.52
C LEU A 128 -8.13 -4.60 -37.26
N PRO A 129 -8.41 -4.24 -35.99
CA PRO A 129 -9.40 -3.21 -35.69
C PRO A 129 -8.96 -1.84 -36.26
N PRO A 130 -9.91 -0.99 -36.71
CA PRO A 130 -9.60 0.25 -37.38
C PRO A 130 -8.85 1.21 -36.44
N ARG A 131 -7.69 1.70 -36.89
CA ARG A 131 -6.87 2.73 -36.21
C ARG A 131 -7.72 3.98 -35.96
N SER A 132 -8.33 4.08 -34.78
CA SER A 132 -9.11 5.24 -34.36
C SER A 132 -8.19 6.34 -33.84
N ARG A 133 -8.54 7.61 -34.11
CA ARG A 133 -7.77 8.78 -33.66
C ARG A 133 -7.54 8.79 -32.14
N ALA A 134 -8.43 8.14 -31.37
CA ALA A 134 -8.29 7.94 -29.94
C ALA A 134 -7.00 7.20 -29.56
N LEU A 135 -6.55 6.24 -30.38
CA LEU A 135 -5.29 5.50 -30.15
C LEU A 135 -4.09 6.45 -30.12
N TYR A 136 -4.05 7.46 -30.99
CA TYR A 136 -2.98 8.46 -31.01
C TYR A 136 -3.00 9.38 -29.79
N TRP A 137 -4.18 9.71 -29.25
CA TRP A 137 -4.29 10.46 -28.00
C TRP A 137 -3.81 9.64 -26.80
N PHE A 138 -4.12 8.34 -26.73
CA PHE A 138 -3.59 7.46 -25.69
C PHE A 138 -2.06 7.32 -25.78
N ILE A 139 -1.52 7.09 -26.98
CA ILE A 139 -0.08 6.99 -27.19
C ILE A 139 0.61 8.33 -26.85
N GLY A 140 0.05 9.46 -27.29
CA GLY A 140 0.57 10.79 -26.96
C GLY A 140 0.57 11.09 -25.47
N GLY A 141 -0.49 10.72 -24.75
CA GLY A 141 -0.57 10.85 -23.30
C GLY A 141 0.49 10.02 -22.57
N ILE A 142 0.68 8.76 -22.97
CA ILE A 142 1.71 7.88 -22.40
C ILE A 142 3.11 8.46 -22.64
N VAL A 143 3.41 8.92 -23.85
CA VAL A 143 4.72 9.52 -24.18
C VAL A 143 4.96 10.80 -23.36
N LEU A 144 3.95 11.64 -23.17
CA LEU A 144 4.06 12.85 -22.34
C LEU A 144 4.36 12.51 -20.88
N VAL A 145 3.64 11.53 -20.31
CA VAL A 145 3.88 11.07 -18.94
C VAL A 145 5.28 10.49 -18.79
N LEU A 146 5.76 9.72 -19.77
CA LEU A 146 7.12 9.19 -19.77
C LEU A 146 8.17 10.31 -19.80
N LEU A 147 8.01 11.33 -20.65
CA LEU A 147 8.92 12.47 -20.71
C LEU A 147 8.95 13.27 -19.40
N VAL A 148 7.78 13.50 -18.80
CA VAL A 148 7.70 14.20 -17.50
C VAL A 148 8.33 13.35 -16.39
N SER A 149 8.04 12.06 -16.35
CA SER A 149 8.61 11.15 -15.35
C SER A 149 10.14 11.04 -15.48
N PHE A 150 10.65 10.99 -16.71
CA PHE A 150 12.08 11.00 -16.99
C PHE A 150 12.72 12.32 -16.56
N GLY A 151 12.10 13.46 -16.86
CA GLY A 151 12.56 14.77 -16.38
C GLY A 151 12.63 14.85 -14.84
N ILE A 152 11.60 14.35 -14.16
CA ILE A 152 11.57 14.28 -12.69
C ILE A 152 12.67 13.34 -12.17
N PHE A 153 12.88 12.19 -12.81
CA PHE A 153 13.92 11.25 -12.41
C PHE A 153 15.33 11.86 -12.57
N TYR A 154 15.61 12.53 -13.68
CA TYR A 154 16.90 13.21 -13.85
C TYR A 154 17.09 14.33 -12.82
N TYR A 155 16.06 15.15 -12.63
CA TYR A 155 16.07 16.21 -11.63
C TYR A 155 16.33 15.67 -10.21
N THR A 156 15.67 14.57 -9.82
CA THR A 156 15.90 13.97 -8.50
C THR A 156 17.29 13.34 -8.41
N THR A 157 17.77 12.65 -9.45
CA THR A 157 19.11 12.04 -9.43
C THR A 157 20.23 13.08 -9.32
N ASP A 158 20.10 14.22 -10.00
CA ASP A 158 21.07 15.32 -9.91
C ASP A 158 21.03 15.98 -8.53
N TYR A 159 19.81 16.25 -8.02
CA TYR A 159 19.60 16.77 -6.66
C TYR A 159 20.18 15.85 -5.56
N PHE A 160 20.12 14.53 -5.73
CA PHE A 160 20.70 13.58 -4.77
C PHE A 160 22.22 13.49 -4.86
N LYS A 161 22.80 13.69 -6.05
CA LYS A 161 24.26 13.65 -6.25
C LYS A 161 24.97 14.74 -5.46
N ASP A 162 24.42 15.95 -5.44
CA ASP A 162 24.97 17.07 -4.65
C ASP A 162 24.98 16.78 -3.15
N LYS A 163 23.91 16.15 -2.63
CA LYS A 163 23.84 15.77 -1.21
C LYS A 163 24.85 14.68 -0.84
N ASN A 164 25.00 13.67 -1.68
CA ASN A 164 25.95 12.59 -1.41
C ASN A 164 27.41 13.07 -1.52
N THR A 165 27.74 13.93 -2.49
CA THR A 165 29.08 14.55 -2.58
C THR A 165 29.41 15.40 -1.35
N THR A 166 28.43 16.12 -0.82
CA THR A 166 28.61 16.90 0.42
C THR A 166 28.79 15.99 1.64
N LEU A 167 28.09 14.85 1.69
CA LEU A 167 28.25 13.86 2.76
C LEU A 167 29.61 13.15 2.68
N GLU A 168 30.04 12.72 1.49
CA GLU A 168 31.33 12.07 1.26
C GLU A 168 32.52 13.00 1.51
N SER A 169 32.42 14.29 1.16
CA SER A 169 33.49 15.25 1.47
C SER A 169 33.65 15.52 2.96
N VAL A 170 32.58 15.33 3.72
CA VAL A 170 32.52 15.57 5.17
C VAL A 170 32.95 14.34 5.97
N VAL A 171 32.73 13.14 5.43
CA VAL A 171 33.23 11.87 6.00
C VAL A 171 34.72 11.65 5.68
N GLY A 172 35.29 12.40 4.74
CA GLY A 172 36.70 12.29 4.31
C GLY A 172 37.77 12.82 5.28
N THR A 173 37.38 13.47 6.38
CA THR A 173 38.30 13.86 7.45
C THR A 173 38.00 13.02 8.68
N SER A 174 38.89 12.11 9.06
CA SER A 174 38.79 11.27 10.27
C SER A 174 38.82 12.06 11.59
N GLN A 175 38.78 13.40 11.52
CA GLN A 175 38.79 14.28 12.68
C GLN A 175 37.45 14.23 13.39
N GLN A 176 37.50 14.11 14.71
CA GLN A 176 36.34 14.09 15.58
C GLN A 176 36.43 15.23 16.58
N VAL A 177 35.30 15.89 16.82
CA VAL A 177 35.16 16.85 17.91
C VAL A 177 34.83 16.07 19.18
N VAL A 178 35.71 16.12 20.16
CA VAL A 178 35.57 15.48 21.46
C VAL A 178 35.10 16.49 22.49
N ILE A 179 34.11 16.12 23.30
CA ILE A 179 33.57 16.97 24.36
C ILE A 179 34.41 16.88 25.64
N ASP A 180 34.95 18.00 26.11
CA ASP A 180 35.76 18.06 27.34
C ASP A 180 34.97 18.48 28.59
N GLY A 181 33.93 19.28 28.37
CA GLY A 181 33.12 19.88 29.43
C GLY A 181 31.79 19.21 29.68
N VAL A 182 31.06 19.74 30.65
CA VAL A 182 29.66 19.40 30.94
C VAL A 182 28.77 20.61 30.66
N ASN A 183 27.47 20.40 30.44
CA ASN A 183 26.50 21.45 30.11
C ASN A 183 26.71 22.16 28.77
N LEU A 184 27.40 21.53 27.82
CA LEU A 184 27.42 22.03 26.45
C LEU A 184 26.03 21.92 25.82
N ARG A 185 25.78 22.73 24.79
CA ARG A 185 24.56 22.69 23.99
C ARG A 185 24.94 22.62 22.54
N LEU A 186 24.26 21.76 21.80
CA LEU A 186 24.34 21.73 20.35
C LEU A 186 23.38 22.77 19.79
N ARG A 187 23.82 23.52 18.77
CA ARG A 187 23.09 24.68 18.25
C ARG A 187 22.88 24.57 16.75
N TYR A 188 21.82 25.19 16.24
CA TYR A 188 21.55 25.23 14.79
C TYR A 188 22.34 26.32 14.05
N ALA A 189 22.95 27.26 14.77
CA ALA A 189 23.78 28.33 14.20
C ALA A 189 25.02 28.60 15.07
N PRO A 190 26.11 29.14 14.49
CA PRO A 190 27.37 29.44 15.19
C PRO A 190 27.26 30.73 16.03
N SER A 191 26.31 30.77 16.98
CA SER A 191 26.08 31.90 17.88
C SER A 191 25.71 31.41 19.28
N PRO A 192 26.16 32.08 20.36
CA PRO A 192 25.79 31.74 21.74
C PRO A 192 24.29 31.95 22.04
N ASP A 193 23.58 32.71 21.21
CA ASP A 193 22.14 32.96 21.34
C ASP A 193 21.30 32.10 20.39
N ALA A 194 21.94 31.24 19.58
CA ALA A 194 21.26 30.38 18.64
C ALA A 194 20.39 29.33 19.33
N GLU A 195 19.30 28.94 18.65
CA GLU A 195 18.44 27.85 19.05
C GLU A 195 19.24 26.56 19.24
N THR A 196 18.94 25.85 20.32
CA THR A 196 19.63 24.65 20.74
C THR A 196 18.84 23.41 20.35
N TYR A 197 19.56 22.36 19.94
CA TYR A 197 18.96 21.08 19.65
C TYR A 197 18.30 20.50 20.91
N LYS A 198 17.04 20.08 20.76
CA LYS A 198 16.23 19.44 21.79
C LYS A 198 15.89 18.03 21.35
N TRP A 199 15.68 17.15 22.32
CA TRP A 199 15.10 15.85 22.08
C TRP A 199 13.65 15.98 21.59
N ALA A 200 13.09 14.88 21.07
CA ALA A 200 11.71 14.86 20.59
C ALA A 200 10.68 15.16 21.70
N ASP A 201 11.04 14.92 22.96
CA ASP A 201 10.26 15.26 24.15
C ASP A 201 10.36 16.76 24.55
N GLY A 202 11.13 17.56 23.80
CA GLY A 202 11.34 18.99 24.04
C GLY A 202 12.41 19.31 25.09
N THR A 203 13.05 18.32 25.70
CA THR A 203 14.14 18.55 26.67
C THR A 203 15.45 18.92 25.97
N ASN A 204 16.29 19.72 26.63
CA ASN A 204 17.58 20.11 26.04
C ASN A 204 18.52 18.92 25.98
N ARG A 205 19.15 18.73 24.83
CA ARG A 205 20.22 17.74 24.68
C ARG A 205 21.55 18.34 25.13
N HIS A 206 22.11 17.78 26.19
CA HIS A 206 23.45 18.08 26.65
C HIS A 206 24.39 16.92 26.27
N PRO A 207 25.40 17.16 25.42
CA PRO A 207 26.43 16.15 25.15
C PRO A 207 27.16 15.75 26.43
N GLU A 208 27.54 14.48 26.53
CA GLU A 208 28.32 13.97 27.64
C GLU A 208 29.82 14.21 27.42
N LYS A 209 30.59 14.29 28.51
CA LYS A 209 32.04 14.40 28.42
C LYS A 209 32.63 13.13 27.80
N GLY A 210 33.51 13.30 26.82
CA GLY A 210 34.12 12.23 26.04
C GLY A 210 33.29 11.78 24.83
N GLU A 211 32.06 12.31 24.67
CA GLU A 211 31.28 12.08 23.46
C GLU A 211 32.00 12.67 22.24
N ARG A 212 31.89 11.99 21.10
CA ARG A 212 32.62 12.33 19.88
C ARG A 212 31.65 12.54 18.73
N PHE A 213 31.91 13.57 17.94
CA PHE A 213 31.11 13.88 16.76
C PHE A 213 32.02 14.06 15.54
N PRO A 214 31.59 13.60 14.34
CA PRO A 214 32.32 13.89 13.11
C PRO A 214 32.52 15.39 12.92
N TYR A 215 33.73 15.82 12.59
CA TYR A 215 34.06 17.20 12.31
C TYR A 215 33.73 17.57 10.86
N LEU A 216 32.94 18.63 10.65
CA LEU A 216 32.54 19.10 9.30
C LEU A 216 33.12 20.48 8.95
N GLY A 217 33.98 21.04 9.80
CA GLY A 217 34.52 22.39 9.64
C GLY A 217 34.31 23.27 10.86
N GLU A 218 34.70 24.54 10.75
CA GLU A 218 34.61 25.50 11.84
C GLU A 218 34.17 26.88 11.37
N VAL A 219 33.44 27.59 12.23
CA VAL A 219 32.98 28.96 11.97
C VAL A 219 33.12 29.77 13.26
N GLY A 220 34.05 30.72 13.27
CA GLY A 220 34.33 31.55 14.44
C GLY A 220 34.71 30.71 15.67
N GLY A 221 33.99 30.91 16.77
CA GLY A 221 34.19 30.21 18.04
C GLY A 221 33.53 28.82 18.13
N PHE A 222 33.07 28.25 17.01
CA PHE A 222 32.29 27.00 16.99
C PHE A 222 32.88 25.97 16.02
N TYR A 223 32.83 24.69 16.40
CA TYR A 223 32.98 23.57 15.48
C TYR A 223 31.62 23.17 14.90
N LYS A 224 31.62 22.83 13.62
CA LYS A 224 30.50 22.26 12.88
C LYS A 224 30.62 20.74 12.97
N ILE A 225 29.56 20.10 13.46
CA ILE A 225 29.53 18.66 13.71
C ILE A 225 28.33 18.01 13.00
N ASP A 226 28.46 16.73 12.65
CA ASP A 226 27.33 15.92 12.21
C ASP A 226 26.73 15.17 13.41
N TYR A 227 25.44 15.33 13.61
CA TYR A 227 24.69 14.61 14.62
C TYR A 227 23.45 13.99 13.99
N LYS A 228 23.49 12.67 13.75
CA LYS A 228 22.38 11.92 13.15
C LYS A 228 21.93 12.49 11.78
N GLY A 229 22.87 12.99 10.97
CA GLY A 229 22.58 13.62 9.68
C GLY A 229 22.17 15.10 9.77
N LEU A 230 22.18 15.69 10.97
CA LEU A 230 21.95 17.11 11.18
C LEU A 230 23.27 17.84 11.43
N VAL A 231 23.45 18.93 10.70
CA VAL A 231 24.57 19.85 10.91
C VAL A 231 24.27 20.73 12.13
N LEU A 232 25.06 20.56 13.19
CA LEU A 232 24.96 21.34 14.42
C LEU A 232 26.30 22.02 14.75
N TYR A 233 26.25 22.96 15.68
CA TYR A 233 27.39 23.76 16.12
C TYR A 233 27.63 23.58 17.62
N VAL A 234 28.90 23.39 17.99
CA VAL A 234 29.36 23.26 19.38
C VAL A 234 30.51 24.22 19.67
N SER A 235 30.56 24.77 20.89
CA SER A 235 31.58 25.77 21.27
C SER A 235 32.97 25.14 21.37
N LYS A 236 33.98 25.82 20.80
CA LYS A 236 35.40 25.41 20.89
C LYS A 236 35.99 25.51 22.30
N GLN A 237 35.38 26.30 23.19
CA GLN A 237 35.93 26.54 24.54
C GLN A 237 35.92 25.30 25.44
N HIS A 238 35.10 24.30 25.11
CA HIS A 238 34.92 23.08 25.90
C HIS A 238 35.00 21.82 25.03
N THR A 239 35.65 21.93 23.88
CA THR A 239 35.82 20.84 22.92
C THR A 239 37.18 20.93 22.25
N HIS A 240 37.74 19.79 21.85
CA HIS A 240 38.95 19.72 21.03
C HIS A 240 38.74 18.81 19.83
N LEU A 241 39.62 18.95 18.84
CA LEU A 241 39.68 18.06 17.69
C LEU A 241 40.69 16.94 17.97
N GLU A 242 40.29 15.70 17.67
CA GLU A 242 41.11 14.49 17.71
C GLU A 242 41.17 13.83 16.33
#